data_AF-X1TBI3-F1
#
_entry.id   AF-X1TBI3-F1
#
_cell.length_a   1.000
_cell.length_b   1.000
_cell.length_c   1.000
_cell.angle_alpha   90.00
_cell.angle_beta   90.00
_cell.angle_gamma   90.00
#
_symmetry.space_group_name_H-M   'P 1'
#
loop_
_entity.id
_entity.type
_entity.pdbx_description
1 polymer ?
#
loop_
_entity_poly.entity_id
_entity_poly.type
_entity_poly.pdbx_seq_one_letter_code
_entity_poly.pdbx_strand_id
1 'polypeptide(L)'
;MGLPMPKMKLVDLRQGQVTQKGINLISEPLAERLHETLAKKEQAILLLNRRGYSNFVFCPSCKHTLHCRNCDVTLTFHKSKVSRRERMRTVTGKHINYGYAVCHYCLAQTLVPEKCPLCGGGFAMIGIGSQRLEEELAKKFPLARVSRIDSDSMASRDYYRLLRDFGEGRIDILAGTQMLAKGLHFS
;
A
#
# COMPACT_ATOMS: atom_id res chain seq x y z
N MET A 1 13.87 32.84 1.57
CA MET A 1 14.86 32.26 0.64
C MET A 1 14.21 31.06 -0.03
N GLY A 2 14.18 31.00 -1.37
CA GLY A 2 13.57 29.90 -2.11
C GLY A 2 14.51 28.69 -2.11
N LEU A 3 14.19 27.66 -1.33
CA LEU A 3 14.91 26.39 -1.40
C LEU A 3 14.74 25.80 -2.81
N PRO A 4 15.79 25.22 -3.42
CA PRO A 4 15.67 24.57 -4.71
C PRO A 4 14.71 23.40 -4.62
N MET A 5 13.92 23.18 -5.68
CA MET A 5 13.01 22.04 -5.75
C MET A 5 13.77 20.73 -5.57
N PRO A 6 13.23 19.77 -4.81
CA PRO A 6 13.87 18.48 -4.62
C PRO A 6 14.02 17.76 -5.97
N LYS A 7 15.13 17.04 -6.15
CA LYS A 7 15.32 16.17 -7.31
C LYS A 7 14.33 15.02 -7.22
N MET A 8 13.41 14.94 -8.17
CA MET A 8 12.41 13.87 -8.26
C MET A 8 12.89 12.78 -9.23
N LYS A 9 12.66 11.52 -8.89
CA LYS A 9 12.92 10.37 -9.76
C LYS A 9 11.69 9.47 -9.81
N LEU A 10 11.18 9.22 -11.02
CA LEU A 10 10.13 8.24 -11.23
C LEU A 10 10.76 6.84 -11.29
N VAL A 11 10.27 5.92 -10.46
CA VAL A 11 10.71 4.52 -10.45
C VAL A 11 9.58 3.66 -10.98
N ASP A 12 9.84 2.94 -12.07
CA ASP A 12 8.87 2.02 -12.67
C ASP A 12 8.86 0.68 -11.93
N LEU A 13 7.81 0.44 -11.15
CA LEU A 13 7.65 -0.80 -10.38
C LEU A 13 7.13 -1.98 -11.24
N ARG A 14 6.81 -1.76 -12.52
CA ARG A 14 6.22 -2.80 -13.39
C ARG A 14 7.20 -3.93 -13.72
N GLN A 15 8.50 -3.64 -13.73
CA GLN A 15 9.52 -4.49 -14.34
C GLN A 15 10.16 -5.55 -13.42
N GLY A 16 9.96 -5.54 -12.10
CA GLY A 16 10.75 -6.47 -11.25
C GLY A 16 10.21 -6.84 -9.87
N GLN A 17 8.99 -6.44 -9.49
CA GLN A 17 8.61 -6.45 -8.05
C GLN A 17 7.26 -7.06 -7.74
N VAL A 18 6.62 -7.67 -8.74
CA VAL A 18 5.36 -8.38 -8.55
C VAL A 18 5.64 -9.88 -8.60
N THR A 19 5.68 -10.50 -7.42
CA THR A 19 5.82 -11.95 -7.29
C THR A 19 4.46 -12.58 -7.01
N GLN A 20 4.38 -13.92 -7.03
CA GLN A 20 3.19 -14.63 -6.53
C GLN A 20 2.90 -14.34 -5.05
N LYS A 21 3.90 -13.87 -4.28
CA LYS A 21 3.74 -13.44 -2.87
C LYS A 21 3.26 -11.99 -2.72
N GLY A 22 3.02 -11.28 -3.84
CA GLY A 22 2.50 -9.91 -3.88
C GLY A 22 3.51 -8.90 -4.41
N ILE A 23 3.18 -7.61 -4.24
CA ILE A 23 4.03 -6.48 -4.62
C ILE A 23 5.03 -6.22 -3.51
N ASN A 24 6.32 -6.19 -3.85
CA ASN A 24 7.34 -5.60 -2.98
C ASN A 24 7.11 -4.07 -2.96
N LEU A 25 6.76 -3.53 -1.79
CA LEU A 25 6.48 -2.10 -1.63
C LEU A 25 7.73 -1.23 -1.64
N ILE A 26 8.89 -1.82 -1.34
CA ILE A 26 10.16 -1.12 -1.25
C ILE A 26 11.02 -1.58 -2.43
N SER A 27 11.04 -0.74 -3.46
CA SER A 27 11.83 -0.99 -4.65
C SER A 27 13.32 -1.00 -4.34
N GLU A 28 14.13 -1.69 -5.13
CA GLU A 28 15.60 -1.68 -4.96
C GLU A 28 16.17 -0.26 -4.94
N PRO A 29 15.81 0.65 -5.88
CA PRO A 29 16.29 2.03 -5.80
C PRO A 29 15.82 2.77 -4.54
N LEU A 30 14.62 2.47 -4.02
CA LEU A 30 14.16 3.07 -2.77
C LEU A 30 14.93 2.52 -1.57
N ALA A 31 15.20 1.21 -1.55
CA ALA A 31 15.96 0.56 -0.48
C ALA A 31 17.39 1.09 -0.40
N GLU A 32 18.07 1.24 -1.54
CA GLU A 32 19.41 1.83 -1.62
C GLU A 32 19.43 3.25 -1.04
N ARG A 33 18.46 4.09 -1.41
CA ARG A 33 18.38 5.46 -0.89
C ARG A 33 18.08 5.51 0.59
N LEU A 34 17.23 4.63 1.09
CA LEU A 34 16.99 4.52 2.53
C LEU A 34 18.27 4.09 3.26
N HIS A 35 19.04 3.13 2.73
CA HIS A 35 20.33 2.77 3.31
C HIS A 35 21.31 3.95 3.36
N GLU A 36 21.45 4.70 2.27
CA GLU A 36 22.31 5.88 2.22
C GLU A 36 21.89 6.96 3.23
N THR A 37 20.59 7.25 3.32
CA THR A 37 20.01 8.20 4.27
C THR A 37 20.29 7.77 5.71
N LEU A 38 20.00 6.51 6.05
CA LEU A 38 20.24 5.99 7.40
C LEU A 38 21.73 5.94 7.75
N ALA A 39 22.61 5.60 6.81
CA ALA A 39 24.06 5.57 7.03
C ALA A 39 24.62 6.97 7.36
N LYS A 40 24.00 8.03 6.82
CA LYS A 40 24.31 9.42 7.15
C LYS A 40 23.67 9.91 8.44
N LYS A 41 22.93 9.05 9.16
CA LYS A 41 22.11 9.40 10.32
C LYS A 41 21.05 10.47 10.00
N GLU A 42 20.61 10.51 8.76
CA GLU A 42 19.51 11.34 8.30
C GLU A 42 18.18 10.57 8.46
N GLN A 43 17.07 11.29 8.36
CA GLN A 43 15.73 10.74 8.55
C GLN A 43 14.97 10.70 7.21
N ALA A 44 14.07 9.72 7.06
CA ALA A 44 13.27 9.55 5.85
C ALA A 44 11.77 9.64 6.16
N ILE A 45 11.00 10.21 5.22
CA ILE A 45 9.55 10.22 5.24
C ILE A 45 9.02 9.45 4.04
N LEU A 46 8.14 8.48 4.30
CA LEU A 46 7.51 7.65 3.27
C LEU A 46 6.00 7.89 3.25
N LEU A 47 5.52 8.46 2.14
CA LEU A 47 4.12 8.78 1.94
C LEU A 47 3.42 7.68 1.13
N LEU A 48 2.27 7.21 1.63
CA LEU A 48 1.39 6.28 0.96
C LEU A 48 -0.02 6.88 0.83
N ASN A 49 -0.63 6.72 -0.34
CA ASN A 49 -1.97 7.25 -0.60
C ASN A 49 -3.10 6.36 -0.02
N ARG A 50 -2.79 5.21 0.59
CA ARG A 50 -3.78 4.26 1.12
C ARG A 50 -3.44 3.80 2.53
N ARG A 51 -4.44 3.85 3.42
CA ARG A 51 -4.39 3.42 4.83
C ARG A 51 -4.61 1.92 4.95
N GLY A 52 -3.91 1.29 5.90
CA GLY A 52 -4.16 -0.10 6.33
C GLY A 52 -4.09 -1.15 5.20
N TYR A 53 -4.48 -2.39 5.47
CA TYR A 53 -4.50 -3.45 4.46
C TYR A 53 -5.68 -3.33 3.48
N SER A 54 -5.72 -2.31 2.62
CA SER A 54 -6.67 -2.31 1.50
C SER A 54 -6.17 -3.28 0.44
N ASN A 55 -6.63 -4.54 0.54
CA ASN A 55 -6.33 -5.58 -0.43
C ASN A 55 -7.09 -5.26 -1.71
N PHE A 56 -6.47 -4.81 -2.77
CA PHE A 56 -7.16 -4.79 -4.08
C PHE A 56 -6.78 -6.01 -4.89
N VAL A 57 -7.63 -6.35 -5.86
CA VAL A 57 -7.41 -7.48 -6.74
C VAL A 57 -6.70 -7.03 -8.01
N PHE A 58 -5.54 -7.61 -8.30
CA PHE A 58 -4.68 -7.20 -9.41
C PHE A 58 -4.02 -8.39 -10.11
N CYS A 59 -3.94 -8.34 -11.43
CA CYS A 59 -3.28 -9.35 -12.23
C CYS A 59 -1.80 -8.99 -12.41
N PRO A 60 -0.85 -9.78 -11.86
CA PRO A 60 0.57 -9.53 -12.03
C PRO A 60 1.04 -9.64 -13.48
N SER A 61 0.37 -10.46 -14.30
CA SER A 61 0.73 -10.75 -15.69
C SER A 61 0.43 -9.58 -16.63
N CYS A 62 -0.80 -9.06 -16.64
CA CYS A 62 -1.21 -7.98 -17.55
C CYS A 62 -1.52 -6.65 -16.86
N LYS A 63 -1.33 -6.56 -15.54
CA LYS A 63 -1.54 -5.36 -14.71
C LYS A 63 -2.99 -4.89 -14.56
N HIS A 64 -3.95 -5.71 -14.99
CA HIS A 64 -5.37 -5.43 -14.84
C HIS A 64 -5.82 -5.44 -13.37
N THR A 65 -6.64 -4.46 -12.97
CA THR A 65 -7.30 -4.40 -11.66
C THR A 65 -8.82 -4.57 -11.80
N LEU A 66 -9.44 -5.19 -10.80
CA LEU A 66 -10.89 -5.30 -10.73
C LEU A 66 -11.52 -3.97 -10.28
N HIS A 67 -12.39 -3.43 -11.12
CA HIS A 67 -13.12 -2.18 -10.89
C HIS A 67 -14.61 -2.41 -10.64
N CYS A 68 -15.21 -1.52 -9.86
CA CYS A 68 -16.64 -1.45 -9.67
C CYS A 68 -17.31 -0.97 -10.95
N ARG A 69 -18.28 -1.74 -11.47
CA ARG A 69 -19.06 -1.34 -12.66
C ARG A 69 -19.91 -0.09 -12.45
N ASN A 70 -20.20 0.27 -11.20
CA ASN A 70 -21.07 1.39 -10.87
C ASN A 70 -20.30 2.68 -10.57
N CYS A 71 -19.03 2.58 -10.17
CA CYS A 71 -18.26 3.71 -9.65
C CYS A 71 -16.90 3.89 -10.33
N ASP A 72 -16.49 2.94 -11.17
CA ASP A 72 -15.17 2.90 -11.83
C ASP A 72 -13.97 3.05 -10.87
N VAL A 73 -14.15 2.59 -9.63
CA VAL A 73 -13.10 2.53 -8.61
C VAL A 73 -12.61 1.12 -8.38
N THR A 74 -11.36 0.96 -7.98
CA THR A 74 -10.80 -0.36 -7.64
C THR A 74 -11.52 -0.98 -6.44
N LEU A 75 -11.85 -2.27 -6.54
CA LEU A 75 -12.56 -3.01 -5.50
C LEU A 75 -11.59 -3.56 -4.42
N THR A 76 -12.04 -3.54 -3.16
CA THR A 76 -11.33 -4.12 -2.02
C THR A 76 -11.72 -5.58 -1.82
N PHE A 77 -10.76 -6.47 -1.71
CA PHE A 77 -10.92 -7.88 -1.39
C PHE A 77 -11.15 -8.11 0.10
N HIS A 78 -12.25 -8.78 0.41
CA HIS A 78 -12.61 -9.25 1.74
C HIS A 78 -12.51 -10.78 1.78
N LYS A 79 -11.63 -11.27 2.66
CA LYS A 79 -11.48 -12.71 2.92
C LYS A 79 -12.71 -13.20 3.69
N SER A 80 -13.39 -14.20 3.16
CA SER A 80 -14.54 -14.83 3.80
C SER A 80 -14.71 -16.23 3.21
N LYS A 81 -15.15 -17.20 4.02
CA LYS A 81 -15.62 -18.47 3.48
C LYS A 81 -16.96 -18.18 2.82
N VAL A 82 -16.96 -17.95 1.50
CA VAL A 82 -18.19 -17.60 0.79
C VAL A 82 -19.13 -18.80 0.85
N SER A 83 -20.23 -18.67 1.60
CA SER A 83 -21.24 -19.72 1.68
C SER A 83 -22.08 -19.76 0.39
N ARG A 84 -22.25 -20.96 -0.18
CA ARG A 84 -23.22 -21.36 -1.21
C ARG A 84 -23.11 -20.79 -2.63
N ARG A 85 -22.32 -19.74 -2.91
CA ARG A 85 -22.08 -19.25 -4.30
C ARG A 85 -20.98 -20.00 -5.07
N GLU A 86 -20.37 -21.02 -4.46
CA GLU A 86 -19.18 -21.77 -4.89
C GLU A 86 -19.17 -22.37 -6.32
N ARG A 87 -20.28 -22.31 -7.07
CA ARG A 87 -20.39 -22.97 -8.38
C ARG A 87 -21.01 -22.12 -9.49
N MET A 88 -21.19 -20.81 -9.28
CA MET A 88 -21.73 -19.95 -10.32
C MET A 88 -20.61 -19.63 -11.34
N ARG A 89 -20.65 -20.30 -12.50
CA ARG A 89 -19.94 -19.81 -13.69
C ARG A 89 -20.63 -18.52 -14.12
N THR A 90 -19.87 -17.44 -14.22
CA THR A 90 -20.34 -16.20 -14.84
C THR A 90 -19.66 -16.03 -16.19
N VAL A 91 -19.94 -14.93 -16.89
CA VAL A 91 -19.21 -14.53 -18.11
C VAL A 91 -17.69 -14.41 -17.89
N THR A 92 -17.23 -14.24 -16.64
CA THR A 92 -15.81 -14.19 -16.29
C THR A 92 -15.23 -15.55 -15.86
N GLY A 93 -15.99 -16.64 -15.96
CA GLY A 93 -15.53 -18.00 -15.69
C GLY A 93 -15.76 -18.49 -14.27
N LYS A 94 -14.80 -19.27 -13.74
CA LYS A 94 -14.79 -19.76 -12.35
C LYS A 94 -14.28 -18.66 -11.40
N HIS A 95 -14.69 -18.73 -10.14
CA HIS A 95 -14.36 -17.73 -9.11
C HIS A 95 -13.73 -18.39 -7.90
N ILE A 96 -12.86 -17.66 -7.22
CA ILE A 96 -12.27 -18.11 -5.95
C ILE A 96 -13.36 -18.25 -4.88
N ASN A 97 -13.15 -19.16 -3.93
CA ASN A 97 -14.12 -19.48 -2.87
C ASN A 97 -13.76 -18.92 -1.48
N TYR A 98 -12.62 -18.24 -1.36
CA TYR A 98 -12.10 -17.72 -0.08
C TYR A 98 -12.30 -16.20 0.12
N GLY A 99 -13.14 -15.57 -0.71
CA GLY A 99 -13.54 -14.17 -0.50
C GLY A 99 -14.29 -13.54 -1.67
N TYR A 100 -14.54 -12.24 -1.57
CA TYR A 100 -15.23 -11.43 -2.57
C TYR A 100 -14.65 -10.01 -2.59
N ALA A 101 -14.86 -9.28 -3.68
CA ALA A 101 -14.42 -7.89 -3.82
C ALA A 101 -15.59 -6.92 -3.59
N VAL A 102 -15.35 -5.78 -2.95
CA VAL A 102 -16.35 -4.82 -2.48
C VAL A 102 -15.97 -3.41 -2.91
N CYS A 103 -16.96 -2.66 -3.40
CA CYS A 103 -16.83 -1.21 -3.59
C CYS A 103 -17.15 -0.50 -2.27
N HIS A 104 -16.25 0.35 -1.76
CA HIS A 104 -16.54 1.13 -0.54
C HIS A 104 -17.51 2.29 -0.77
N TYR A 105 -17.72 2.71 -2.02
CA TYR A 105 -18.63 3.83 -2.32
C TYR A 105 -20.08 3.38 -2.44
N CYS A 106 -20.35 2.32 -3.20
CA CYS A 106 -21.71 1.83 -3.46
C CYS A 106 -22.02 0.48 -2.80
N LEU A 107 -21.08 -0.10 -2.07
CA LEU A 107 -21.20 -1.39 -1.37
C LEU A 107 -21.45 -2.60 -2.29
N ALA A 108 -21.36 -2.42 -3.61
CA ALA A 108 -21.50 -3.50 -4.58
C ALA A 108 -20.45 -4.59 -4.34
N GLN A 109 -20.91 -5.85 -4.29
CA GLN A 109 -20.08 -7.02 -4.10
C GLN A 109 -19.90 -7.77 -5.41
N THR A 110 -18.67 -8.19 -5.71
CA THR A 110 -18.29 -8.90 -6.93
C THR A 110 -17.52 -10.16 -6.58
N LEU A 111 -17.87 -11.28 -7.22
CA LEU A 111 -17.08 -12.50 -7.14
C LEU A 111 -15.75 -12.30 -7.87
N VAL A 112 -14.66 -12.78 -7.30
CA VAL A 112 -13.33 -12.61 -7.90
C VAL A 112 -13.02 -13.81 -8.80
N PRO A 113 -12.80 -13.62 -10.12
CA PRO A 113 -12.46 -14.72 -11.02
C PRO A 113 -11.16 -15.42 -10.62
N GLU A 114 -11.04 -16.73 -10.86
CA GLU A 114 -9.79 -17.46 -10.65
C GLU A 114 -8.69 -17.03 -11.62
N LYS A 115 -9.10 -16.67 -12.84
CA LYS A 115 -8.22 -16.22 -13.92
C LYS A 115 -8.61 -14.83 -14.40
N CYS A 116 -7.61 -14.04 -14.76
CA CYS A 116 -7.78 -12.73 -15.37
C CYS A 116 -8.54 -12.87 -16.69
N PRO A 117 -9.67 -12.17 -16.87
CA PRO A 117 -10.44 -12.26 -18.11
C PRO A 117 -9.70 -11.66 -19.32
N LEU A 118 -8.67 -10.83 -19.09
CA LEU A 118 -7.91 -10.19 -20.17
C LEU A 118 -6.72 -11.00 -20.67
N CYS A 119 -6.07 -11.79 -19.82
CA CYS A 119 -4.84 -12.51 -20.20
C CYS A 119 -4.77 -13.97 -19.72
N GLY A 120 -5.75 -14.44 -18.97
CA GLY A 120 -5.77 -15.79 -18.40
C GLY A 120 -4.83 -16.02 -17.21
N GLY A 121 -3.97 -15.06 -16.85
CA GLY A 121 -3.09 -15.14 -15.67
C GLY A 121 -3.86 -15.12 -14.35
N GLY A 122 -3.22 -15.53 -13.24
CA GLY A 122 -3.87 -15.50 -11.91
C GLY A 122 -4.07 -14.07 -11.39
N PHE A 123 -4.95 -13.88 -10.41
CA PHE A 123 -5.05 -12.64 -9.64
C PHE A 123 -4.29 -12.74 -8.32
N ALA A 124 -3.68 -11.63 -7.89
CA ALA A 124 -3.09 -11.45 -6.58
C ALA A 124 -3.93 -10.47 -5.75
N MET A 125 -4.05 -10.75 -4.45
CA MET A 125 -4.65 -9.82 -3.48
C MET A 125 -3.52 -9.00 -2.88
N ILE A 126 -3.49 -7.71 -3.21
CA ILE A 126 -2.38 -6.86 -2.79
C ILE A 126 -2.92 -5.86 -1.79
N GLY A 127 -2.64 -6.11 -0.50
CA GLY A 127 -2.75 -5.11 0.53
C GLY A 127 -1.60 -4.13 0.37
N ILE A 128 -1.86 -2.91 -0.11
CA ILE A 128 -0.89 -1.81 -0.07
C ILE A 128 -1.34 -0.88 1.04
N GLY A 129 -0.70 -1.01 2.20
CA GLY A 129 -1.05 -0.31 3.40
C GLY A 129 0.13 0.29 4.12
N SER A 130 -0.11 1.39 4.83
CA SER A 130 0.84 1.97 5.79
C SER A 130 1.38 0.90 6.77
N GLN A 131 0.51 0.00 7.25
CA GLN A 131 0.90 -1.12 8.12
C GLN A 131 1.80 -2.16 7.42
N ARG A 132 1.49 -2.55 6.17
CA ARG A 132 2.35 -3.48 5.41
C ARG A 132 3.71 -2.86 5.14
N LEU A 133 3.75 -1.56 4.82
CA LEU A 133 5.00 -0.85 4.62
C LEU A 133 5.86 -0.85 5.89
N GLU A 134 5.25 -0.59 7.05
CA GLU A 134 5.93 -0.67 8.34
C GLU A 134 6.54 -2.07 8.59
N GLU A 135 5.80 -3.14 8.32
CA GLU A 135 6.31 -4.51 8.45
C GLU A 135 7.47 -4.81 7.47
N GLU A 136 7.38 -4.33 6.23
CA GLU A 136 8.46 -4.50 5.24
C GLU A 136 9.70 -3.68 5.60
N LEU A 137 9.52 -2.46 6.14
CA LEU A 137 10.60 -1.62 6.65
C LEU A 137 11.29 -2.28 7.84
N ALA A 138 10.54 -2.79 8.82
CA ALA A 138 11.10 -3.48 9.98
C ALA A 138 11.93 -4.72 9.58
N LYS A 139 11.52 -5.44 8.53
CA LYS A 139 12.28 -6.59 8.00
C LYS A 139 13.56 -6.17 7.28
N LYS A 140 13.51 -5.12 6.45
CA LYS A 140 14.66 -4.68 5.63
C LYS A 140 15.65 -3.82 6.42
N PHE A 141 15.17 -3.07 7.41
CA PHE A 141 15.93 -2.12 8.21
C PHE A 141 15.71 -2.39 9.71
N PRO A 142 16.13 -3.56 10.23
CA PRO A 142 15.81 -3.98 11.61
C PRO A 142 16.43 -3.09 12.69
N LEU A 143 17.44 -2.28 12.35
CA LEU A 143 18.09 -1.33 13.24
C LEU A 143 17.46 0.07 13.20
N ALA A 144 16.60 0.36 12.22
CA ALA A 144 15.97 1.67 12.08
C ALA A 144 14.76 1.78 13.00
N ARG A 145 14.63 2.93 13.67
CA ARG A 145 13.45 3.27 14.48
C ARG A 145 12.36 3.76 13.54
N VAL A 146 11.45 2.86 13.17
CA VAL A 146 10.34 3.15 12.27
C VAL A 146 9.11 3.55 13.09
N SER A 147 8.35 4.54 12.63
CA SER A 147 7.04 4.89 13.20
C SER A 147 6.03 5.21 12.11
N ARG A 148 4.75 4.98 12.42
CA ARG A 148 3.63 5.16 11.49
C ARG A 148 2.66 6.24 11.95
N ILE A 149 2.17 7.07 11.03
CA ILE A 149 1.02 7.95 11.25
C ILE A 149 -0.17 7.47 10.41
N ASP A 150 -1.28 7.15 11.09
CA ASP A 150 -2.59 6.92 10.48
C ASP A 150 -3.57 8.03 10.84
N SER A 151 -4.18 8.63 9.81
CA SER A 151 -4.97 9.86 9.92
C SER A 151 -6.26 9.77 10.74
N ASP A 152 -6.91 8.61 10.85
CA ASP A 152 -8.28 8.56 11.37
C ASP A 152 -8.39 7.93 12.78
N SER A 153 -7.27 7.65 13.45
CA SER A 153 -7.29 7.02 14.79
C SER A 153 -6.25 7.56 15.77
N MET A 154 -5.35 8.45 15.35
CA MET A 154 -4.42 9.08 16.28
C MET A 154 -5.09 10.29 16.94
N ALA A 155 -5.11 10.32 18.26
CA ALA A 155 -5.46 11.52 18.99
C ALA A 155 -4.45 12.63 18.63
N SER A 156 -4.92 13.88 18.56
CA SER A 156 -4.06 15.02 18.18
C SER A 156 -2.79 15.11 19.04
N ARG A 157 -2.88 14.75 20.33
CA ARG A 157 -1.74 14.72 21.25
C ARG A 157 -0.65 13.74 20.82
N ASP A 158 -1.04 12.55 20.36
CA ASP A 158 -0.10 11.52 19.91
C ASP A 158 0.57 11.92 18.60
N TYR A 159 -0.18 12.59 17.72
CA TYR A 159 0.36 13.13 16.47
C TYR A 159 1.47 14.16 16.72
N TYR A 160 1.22 15.17 17.58
CA TYR A 160 2.23 16.17 17.91
C TYR A 160 3.44 15.58 18.63
N ARG A 161 3.22 14.59 19.51
CA ARG A 161 4.31 13.86 20.16
C ARG A 161 5.20 13.17 19.12
N LEU A 162 4.60 12.49 18.15
CA LEU A 162 5.33 11.77 17.12
C LEU A 162 6.11 12.72 16.22
N LEU A 163 5.52 13.84 15.80
CA LEU A 163 6.24 14.88 15.05
C LEU A 163 7.41 15.46 15.82
N ARG A 164 7.26 15.68 17.13
CA ARG A 164 8.35 16.14 17.99
C ARG A 164 9.46 15.08 18.10
N ASP A 165 9.10 13.83 18.37
CA ASP A 165 10.07 12.73 18.43
C ASP A 165 10.82 12.56 17.10
N PHE A 166 10.14 12.79 15.97
CA PHE A 166 10.79 12.87 14.66
C PHE A 166 11.70 14.09 14.55
N GLY A 167 11.24 15.30 14.87
CA GLY A 167 12.10 16.51 14.85
C GLY A 167 13.34 16.42 15.75
N GLU A 168 13.27 15.65 16.85
CA GLU A 168 14.37 15.40 17.78
C GLU A 168 15.29 14.23 17.38
N GLY A 169 15.10 13.65 16.19
CA GLY A 169 15.92 12.54 15.70
C GLY A 169 15.71 11.22 16.46
N ARG A 170 14.57 11.04 17.14
CA ARG A 170 14.22 9.79 17.85
C ARG A 170 13.61 8.73 16.93
N ILE A 171 13.22 9.11 15.72
CA ILE A 171 12.60 8.25 14.71
C ILE A 171 13.41 8.37 13.42
N ASP A 172 13.86 7.27 12.83
CA ASP A 172 14.68 7.30 11.62
C ASP A 172 13.82 7.30 10.35
N ILE A 173 12.69 6.58 10.37
CA ILE A 173 11.76 6.51 9.24
C ILE A 173 10.34 6.75 9.72
N LEU A 174 9.68 7.73 9.08
CA LEU A 174 8.28 8.05 9.33
C LEU A 174 7.41 7.67 8.13
N ALA A 175 6.55 6.67 8.30
CA ALA A 175 5.65 6.16 7.26
C ALA A 175 4.20 6.60 7.50
N GLY A 176 3.46 6.99 6.46
CA GLY A 176 2.06 7.37 6.67
C GLY A 176 1.38 7.99 5.46
N THR A 177 0.16 8.51 5.67
CA THR A 177 -0.69 9.06 4.61
C THR A 177 -0.64 10.58 4.54
N GLN A 178 -1.53 11.19 3.74
CA GLN A 178 -1.62 12.63 3.46
C GLN A 178 -1.58 13.56 4.69
N MET A 179 -1.92 13.08 5.89
CA MET A 179 -1.78 13.87 7.12
C MET A 179 -0.33 14.19 7.48
N LEU A 180 0.64 13.32 7.13
CA LEU A 180 2.06 13.64 7.30
C LEU A 180 2.42 14.94 6.60
N ALA A 181 2.03 15.10 5.33
CA ALA A 181 2.43 16.27 4.55
C ALA A 181 1.90 17.62 5.10
N LYS A 182 0.84 17.63 5.92
CA LYS A 182 0.22 18.86 6.42
C LYS A 182 0.91 19.47 7.66
N GLY A 183 1.76 18.71 8.36
CA GLY A 183 2.40 19.17 9.60
C GLY A 183 3.92 19.35 9.53
N LEU A 184 4.55 19.11 8.38
CA LEU A 184 6.01 19.10 8.23
C LEU A 184 6.54 20.49 7.84
N HIS A 185 6.28 21.49 8.68
CA HIS A 185 7.07 22.71 8.70
C HIS A 185 8.07 22.57 9.84
N PHE A 186 9.23 21.98 9.55
CA PHE A 186 10.36 22.03 10.47
C PHE A 186 11.09 23.34 10.23
N SER A 187 10.89 24.29 11.15
CA SER A 187 11.65 25.54 11.23
C SER A 187 13.02 25.30 11.84
#